data_AF-A0A6D2I329-F1
#
_entry.id   AF-A0A6D2I329-F1
#
_cell.length_a   1.000
_cell.length_b   1.000
_cell.length_c   1.000
_cell.angle_alpha   90.00
_cell.angle_beta   90.00
_cell.angle_gamma   90.00
#
_symmetry.space_group_name_H-M   'P 1'
#
loop_
_entity.id
_entity.type
_entity.pdbx_description
1 polymer ?
#
loop_
_entity_poly.entity_id
_entity_poly.type
_entity_poly.pdbx_seq_one_letter_code
_entity_poly.pdbx_strand_id
1 'polypeptide(L)'
;MEQLEDEPLRSYLNRFKSALLDLRDIPGAPPIAEPVLVQALGNGLRYESGFWEDIRIRPSPTLKDAFLRAENYIASSKTSRSYGSTPKILGSG
;
A
#
# COMPACT_ATOMS: atom_id res chain seq x y z
N MET A 1 -0.84 4.91 13.34
CA MET A 1 -1.44 3.64 12.86
C MET A 1 -0.35 2.90 12.11
N GLU A 2 -0.12 1.63 12.41
CA GLU A 2 0.90 0.82 11.76
C GLU A 2 0.25 -0.41 11.10
N GLN A 3 0.88 -0.89 10.04
CA GLN A 3 0.58 -2.13 9.35
C GLN A 3 1.08 -3.29 10.22
N LEU A 4 0.19 -4.23 10.55
CA LEU A 4 0.56 -5.38 11.38
C LEU A 4 1.41 -6.38 10.59
N GLU A 5 2.15 -7.23 11.29
CA GLU A 5 3.10 -8.16 10.69
C GLU A 5 2.47 -9.00 9.55
N ASP A 6 1.35 -9.66 9.80
CA ASP A 6 0.66 -10.50 8.82
C ASP A 6 -0.46 -9.77 8.06
N GLU A 7 -0.55 -8.45 8.21
CA GLU A 7 -1.62 -7.69 7.57
C GLU A 7 -1.30 -7.43 6.09
N PRO A 8 -2.19 -7.84 5.16
CA PRO A 8 -2.04 -7.49 3.76
C PRO A 8 -2.07 -5.97 3.56
N LEU A 9 -1.23 -5.45 2.66
CA LEU A 9 -1.17 -4.02 2.34
C LEU A 9 -2.55 -3.40 2.09
N ARG A 10 -3.44 -4.12 1.39
CA ARG A 10 -4.82 -3.67 1.15
C ARG A 10 -5.62 -3.41 2.43
N SER A 11 -5.45 -4.26 3.46
CA SER A 11 -6.15 -4.11 4.73
C SER A 11 -5.67 -2.87 5.47
N TYR A 12 -4.35 -2.66 5.53
CA TYR A 12 -3.75 -1.45 6.09
C TYR A 12 -4.25 -0.18 5.40
N LEU A 13 -4.24 -0.14 4.05
CA LEU A 13 -4.72 1.00 3.29
C LEU A 13 -6.19 1.33 3.57
N ASN A 14 -7.03 0.31 3.75
CA ASN A 14 -8.44 0.52 4.11
C ASN A 14 -8.58 1.11 5.52
N ARG A 15 -7.84 0.60 6.50
CA ARG A 15 -7.85 1.17 7.87
C ARG A 15 -7.35 2.61 7.86
N PHE A 16 -6.29 2.90 7.10
CA PHE A 16 -5.77 4.25 6.95
C PHE A 16 -6.82 5.19 6.34
N LYS A 17 -7.52 4.76 5.27
CA LYS A 17 -8.62 5.54 4.68
C LYS A 17 -9.73 5.82 5.69
N SER A 18 -10.15 4.83 6.46
CA SER A 18 -11.17 5.03 7.51
C SER A 18 -10.72 6.06 8.55
N ALA A 19 -9.49 5.97 9.04
CA ALA A 19 -8.96 6.94 10.01
C ALA A 19 -8.91 8.37 9.45
N LEU A 20 -8.67 8.55 8.15
CA LEU A 20 -8.72 9.87 7.52
C LEU A 20 -10.14 10.45 7.45
N LEU A 21 -11.16 9.60 7.30
CA LEU A 21 -12.55 10.03 7.33
C LEU A 21 -12.90 10.47 8.76
N ASP A 22 -12.55 9.65 9.75
CA ASP A 22 -12.76 9.98 11.16
C ASP A 22 -12.12 11.32 11.55
N LEU A 23 -10.91 11.60 11.04
CA LEU A 23 -10.22 12.88 11.26
C LEU A 23 -10.90 14.08 10.60
N ARG A 24 -11.50 13.89 9.42
CA ARG A 24 -12.25 14.96 8.71
C ARG A 24 -13.55 15.31 9.40
N ASP A 25 -14.14 14.35 10.11
CA ASP A 25 -15.41 14.50 10.80
C ASP A 25 -15.26 15.18 12.18
N ILE A 26 -14.03 15.45 12.64
CA ILE A 26 -13.78 16.18 13.90
C ILE A 26 -14.16 17.66 13.72
N PRO A 27 -15.20 18.17 14.40
CA PRO A 27 -15.61 19.56 14.27
C PRO A 27 -14.51 20.50 14.79
N GLY A 28 -14.12 21.48 13.97
CA GLY A 28 -13.11 22.48 14.34
C GLY A 28 -11.66 21.99 14.24
N ALA A 29 -11.40 20.76 13.80
CA ALA A 29 -10.04 20.31 13.54
C ALA A 29 -9.45 21.04 12.31
N PRO A 30 -8.19 21.52 12.38
CA PRO A 30 -7.52 22.10 11.24
C PRO A 30 -7.27 21.04 10.16
N PRO A 31 -7.30 21.40 8.86
CA PRO A 31 -6.98 20.47 7.80
C PRO A 31 -5.52 20.01 7.93
N ILE A 32 -5.29 18.70 7.83
CA ILE A 32 -3.94 18.15 7.84
C ILE A 32 -3.34 18.32 6.45
N ALA A 33 -2.14 18.90 6.38
CA ALA A 33 -1.43 19.09 5.12
C ALA A 33 -1.12 17.76 4.44
N GLU A 34 -1.32 17.70 3.13
CA GLU A 34 -1.17 16.46 2.36
C GLU A 34 0.22 15.79 2.48
N PRO A 35 1.35 16.51 2.50
CA PRO A 35 2.66 15.90 2.72
C PRO A 35 2.79 15.19 4.08
N VAL A 36 2.05 15.64 5.10
CA VAL A 36 2.02 15.00 6.41
C VAL A 36 1.26 13.68 6.32
N LEU A 37 0.16 13.63 5.57
CA LEU A 37 -0.61 12.39 5.36
C LEU A 37 0.17 11.36 4.55
N VAL A 38 0.93 11.78 3.54
CA VAL A 38 1.80 10.89 2.76
C VAL A 38 2.92 10.32 3.65
N GLN A 39 3.56 11.15 4.47
CA GLN A 39 4.57 10.67 5.42
C GLN A 39 3.97 9.71 6.46
N ALA A 40 2.79 10.03 7.01
CA ALA A 40 2.09 9.16 7.95
C ALA A 40 1.74 7.80 7.33
N LEU A 41 1.32 7.78 6.06
CA LEU A 41 1.06 6.54 5.33
C LEU A 41 2.34 5.70 5.23
N GLY A 42 3.45 6.31 4.79
CA GLY A 42 4.73 5.62 4.62
C GLY A 42 5.31 5.11 5.95
N ASN A 43 5.24 5.92 7.01
CA ASN A 43 5.72 5.55 8.34
C ASN A 43 4.93 4.39 8.96
N GLY A 44 3.65 4.28 8.64
CA GLY A 44 2.83 3.17 9.12
C GLY A 44 2.97 1.88 8.31
N LEU A 45 3.68 1.86 7.17
CA LEU A 45 3.91 0.62 6.42
C LEU A 45 4.86 -0.31 7.18
N ARG A 46 4.71 -1.62 6.95
CA ARG A 46 5.62 -2.62 7.50
C ARG A 46 7.04 -2.37 6.97
N TYR A 47 7.98 -2.21 7.91
CA TYR A 47 9.42 -2.05 7.62
C TYR A 47 9.91 -3.19 6.72
N GLU A 48 10.77 -2.87 5.75
CA GLU A 48 11.31 -3.81 4.74
C GLU A 48 10.28 -4.54 3.89
N SER A 49 9.00 -4.13 3.92
CA SER A 49 8.06 -4.59 2.89
C SER A 49 8.42 -3.97 1.53
N GLY A 50 8.21 -4.70 0.44
CA GLY A 50 8.58 -4.20 -0.89
C GLY A 50 7.86 -2.90 -1.28
N PHE A 51 6.66 -2.64 -0.75
CA PHE A 51 5.98 -1.36 -0.97
C PHE A 51 6.54 -0.23 -0.09
N TRP A 52 6.98 -0.53 1.14
CA TRP A 52 7.67 0.43 2.01
C TRP A 52 8.98 0.92 1.36
N GLU A 53 9.75 0.01 0.76
CA GLU A 53 10.95 0.40 0.01
C GLU A 53 10.60 1.28 -1.20
N ASP A 54 9.58 0.91 -1.97
CA ASP A 54 9.18 1.68 -3.15
C ASP A 54 8.79 3.12 -2.81
N ILE A 55 7.95 3.32 -1.79
CA ILE A 55 7.49 4.66 -1.42
C ILE A 55 8.59 5.50 -0.79
N ARG A 56 9.57 4.87 -0.13
CA ARG A 56 10.73 5.55 0.45
C ARG A 56 11.71 6.02 -0.63
N ILE A 57 11.96 5.19 -1.65
CA ILE A 57 12.84 5.55 -2.79
C ILE A 57 12.14 6.55 -3.71
N ARG A 58 10.83 6.40 -3.91
CA ARG A 58 10.01 7.23 -4.79
C ARG A 58 8.82 7.80 -4.03
N PRO A 59 9.03 8.88 -3.25
CA PRO A 59 7.95 9.54 -2.54
C PRO A 59 6.84 9.95 -3.49
N SER A 60 5.59 9.68 -3.09
CA SER A 60 4.43 10.11 -3.86
C SER A 60 4.11 11.58 -3.52
N PRO A 61 3.82 12.44 -4.52
CA PRO A 61 3.59 13.87 -4.27
C PRO A 61 2.24 14.13 -3.60
N THR A 62 1.27 13.22 -3.81
CA THR A 62 -0.07 13.30 -3.24
C THR A 62 -0.44 11.98 -2.56
N LEU A 63 -1.41 12.04 -1.66
CA LEU A 63 -1.95 10.84 -1.02
C LEU A 63 -2.69 9.97 -2.05
N LYS A 64 -3.34 10.62 -3.04
CA LYS A 64 -3.99 9.93 -4.16
C LYS A 64 -2.99 9.10 -4.96
N ASP A 65 -1.83 9.67 -5.29
CA ASP A 65 -0.78 8.98 -6.03
C ASP A 65 -0.20 7.81 -5.24
N ALA A 66 -0.03 7.98 -3.92
CA ALA A 66 0.42 6.90 -3.04
C ALA A 66 -0.57 5.72 -3.05
N PHE A 67 -1.88 5.99 -2.96
CA PHE A 67 -2.90 4.94 -3.06
C PHE A 67 -2.93 4.26 -4.43
N LEU A 68 -2.88 5.03 -5.52
CA LEU A 68 -2.86 4.47 -6.88
C LEU A 68 -1.66 3.56 -7.09
N ARG A 69 -0.48 3.97 -6.62
CA ARG A 69 0.75 3.19 -6.67
C ARG A 69 0.62 1.90 -5.85
N ALA A 70 0.02 1.97 -4.67
CA ALA A 70 -0.21 0.80 -3.83
C ALA A 70 -1.17 -0.21 -4.49
N GLU A 71 -2.25 0.27 -5.12
CA GLU A 71 -3.18 -0.60 -5.86
C GLU A 71 -2.49 -1.29 -7.05
N ASN A 72 -1.64 -0.58 -7.77
CA ASN A 72 -0.84 -1.16 -8.85
C ASN A 72 0.14 -2.23 -8.33
N TYR A 73 0.79 -1.97 -7.19
CA TYR A 73 1.67 -2.95 -6.52
C TYR A 73 0.90 -4.21 -6.10
N ILE A 74 -0.30 -4.04 -5.53
CA ILE A 74 -1.16 -5.16 -5.14
C ILE A 74 -1.59 -5.96 -6.38
N ALA A 75 -1.96 -5.29 -7.47
CA ALA A 75 -2.35 -5.95 -8.71
C ALA A 75 -1.19 -6.73 -9.34
N SER A 76 0.01 -6.15 -9.43
CA SER A 76 1.18 -6.82 -10.01
C SER A 76 1.65 -8.01 -9.19
N SER A 77 1.57 -7.94 -7.86
CA SER A 77 1.91 -9.06 -6.96
C SER A 77 0.99 -10.27 -7.15
N LYS A 78 -0.29 -10.05 -7.50
CA LYS A 78 -1.23 -11.13 -7.81
C LYS A 78 -0.90 -11.82 -9.13
N THR A 79 -0.46 -11.05 -10.12
CA THR A 79 -0.10 -11.58 -11.44
C THR A 79 1.13 -12.49 -11.36
N SER A 80 2.13 -12.15 -10.55
CA SER A 80 3.34 -12.97 -10.38
C SER A 80 3.06 -14.34 -9.72
N ARG A 81 2.11 -14.42 -8.77
CA ARG A 81 1.64 -15.71 -8.22
C ARG A 81 0.96 -16.61 -9.26
N SER A 82 0.42 -16.05 -10.35
CA SER A 82 -0.26 -16.83 -11.39
C SER A 82 0.70 -17.53 -12.36
N TYR A 83 1.96 -17.09 -12.50
CA TYR A 83 2.94 -17.68 -13.42
C TYR A 83 3.78 -18.80 -12.78
N GLY A 84 3.38 -19.30 -11.61
CA GLY A 84 3.99 -20.45 -10.94
C GLY A 84 3.49 -21.83 -11.41
N SER A 85 2.77 -21.91 -12.53
CA SER A 85 2.44 -23.20 -13.15
C SER A 85 3.49 -23.53 -14.20
N THR A 86 4.46 -24.38 -13.82
CA THR A 86 5.44 -24.98 -14.73
C THR A 86 4.76 -25.51 -16.00
N PRO A 87 5.26 -25.20 -17.21
CA PRO A 87 4.88 -25.98 -18.38
C PRO A 87 5.38 -27.41 -18.13
N LYS A 88 4.48 -28.39 -18.06
CA LYS A 88 4.90 -29.79 -18.23
C LYS A 88 5.44 -29.90 -19.65
N ILE A 89 6.75 -29.89 -19.78
CA ILE A 89 7.44 -30.34 -20.98
C ILE A 89 7.16 -31.84 -21.05
N LEU A 90 6.14 -32.24 -21.80
CA LEU A 90 5.94 -33.62 -22.19
C LEU A 90 6.96 -33.93 -23.27
N GLY A 91 8.14 -34.36 -22.82
CA GLY A 91 9.07 -35.11 -23.64
C GLY A 91 8.58 -36.53 -23.85
N SER A 92 8.58 -36.94 -25.12
CA SER A 92 8.86 -38.28 -25.64
C SER A 92 7.90 -39.43 -25.33
N GLY A 93 7.29 -39.93 -26.41
CA GLY A 93 6.67 -41.24 -26.57
C GLY A 93 6.39 -41.48 -28.03
#